data_AF-A0A0F2L7U3-F1
#
_entry.id   AF-A0A0F2L7U3-F1
#
_cell.length_a   1.000
_cell.length_b   1.000
_cell.length_c   1.000
_cell.angle_alpha   90.00
_cell.angle_beta   90.00
_cell.angle_gamma   90.00
#
_symmetry.space_group_name_H-M   'P 1'
#
loop_
_entity.id
_entity.type
_entity.pdbx_description
1 polymer ?
#
loop_
_entity_poly.entity_id
_entity_poly.type
_entity_poly.pdbx_seq_one_letter_code
_entity_poly.pdbx_strand_id
1 'polypeptide(L)' 'MVSVVIHSLPNGPNEVLVDGKPVAHLCRCGGSSKKPYCDGTHRRIGFKADEAFVEVVK' A
#
# COMPACT_ATOMS: atom_id res chain seq x y z
N MET A 1 -12.80 -9.20 16.97
CA MET A 1 -12.41 -9.71 15.64
C MET A 1 -11.55 -8.62 15.02
N VAL A 2 -10.29 -8.91 14.67
CA VAL A 2 -9.39 -7.89 14.08
C VAL A 2 -9.66 -7.85 12.59
N SER A 3 -9.89 -6.66 12.04
CA SER A 3 -10.01 -6.44 10.60
C SER A 3 -8.66 -5.97 10.05
N VAL A 4 -8.20 -6.63 8.99
CA VAL A 4 -7.00 -6.22 8.25
C VAL A 4 -7.41 -5.98 6.81
N VAL A 5 -7.22 -4.75 6.33
CA VAL A 5 -7.52 -4.36 4.96
C VAL A 5 -6.24 -3.83 4.33
N ILE A 6 -5.97 -4.28 3.11
CA ILE A 6 -4.92 -3.71 2.27
C ILE A 6 -5.61 -2.86 1.19
N HIS A 7 -5.41 -1.55 1.26
CA HIS A 7 -5.90 -0.59 0.28
C HIS A 7 -4.75 -0.20 -0.66
N SER A 8 -4.80 -0.64 -1.90
CA SER A 8 -3.89 -0.19 -2.94
C SER A 8 -4.28 1.21 -3.40
N LEU A 9 -3.53 2.25 -2.99
CA LEU A 9 -3.80 3.64 -3.38
C LEU A 9 -3.51 3.85 -4.87
N PRO A 10 -4.31 4.63 -5.63
CA PRO A 10 -4.04 4.95 -7.04
C PRO A 10 -2.61 5.44 -7.27
N ASN A 11 -1.88 4.80 -8.19
CA ASN A 11 -0.47 5.08 -8.50
C ASN A 11 0.48 5.08 -7.28
N GLY A 12 0.04 4.49 -6.16
CA GLY A 12 0.65 4.64 -4.85
C GLY A 12 0.97 3.31 -4.16
N PRO A 13 1.33 3.38 -2.87
CA PRO A 13 1.62 2.20 -2.07
C PRO A 13 0.39 1.35 -1.78
N ASN A 14 0.64 0.20 -1.17
CA ASN A 14 -0.38 -0.53 -0.43
C ASN A 14 -0.45 0.04 0.99
N GLU A 15 -1.54 0.71 1.34
CA GLU A 15 -1.85 1.11 2.71
C GLU A 15 -2.43 -0.09 3.47
N VAL A 16 -1.83 -0.41 4.61
CA VAL A 16 -2.29 -1.49 5.49
C VAL A 16 -3.08 -0.85 6.62
N LEU A 17 -4.35 -1.22 6.72
CA LEU A 17 -5.28 -0.78 7.74
C LEU A 17 -5.52 -1.92 8.74
N VAL A 18 -5.36 -1.65 10.03
CA VAL A 18 -5.76 -2.55 11.12
C VAL A 18 -6.87 -1.85 11.90
N ASP A 19 -8.05 -2.45 11.93
CA ASP A 19 -9.25 -1.85 12.53
C ASP A 19 -9.50 -0.41 12.05
N GLY A 20 -9.37 -0.24 10.72
CA GLY A 20 -9.57 1.04 10.01
C GLY A 20 -8.44 2.06 10.18
N LYS A 21 -7.36 1.72 10.91
CA LYS A 21 -6.24 2.65 11.14
C LYS A 21 -5.03 2.28 10.28
N PRO A 22 -4.43 3.23 9.56
CA PRO A 22 -3.20 2.98 8.81
C PRO A 22 -2.05 2.67 9.76
N VAL A 23 -1.41 1.53 9.54
CA VAL A 23 -0.24 1.09 10.32
C VAL A 23 1.03 1.00 9.47
N ALA A 24 0.90 0.88 8.15
CA ALA A 24 2.04 0.82 7.24
C ALA A 24 1.66 1.23 5.82
N HIS A 25 2.66 1.69 5.06
CA HIS A 25 2.60 1.83 3.62
C HIS A 25 3.68 0.97 2.97
N LEU A 26 3.27 -0.06 2.24
CA LEU A 26 4.17 -0.99 1.57
C LEU A 26 4.40 -0.59 0.12
N CYS A 27 5.63 -0.78 -0.35
CA CYS A 27 6.03 -0.49 -1.71
C CYS A 27 5.32 -1.45 -2.68
N ARG A 28 4.47 -0.89 -3.54
CA ARG A 28 3.85 -1.60 -4.67
C ARG A 28 4.60 -1.43 -5.99
N CYS A 29 5.31 -0.31 -6.16
CA CYS A 29 5.95 0.07 -7.42
C CYS A 29 7.30 -0.59 -7.75
N GLY A 30 7.87 -1.38 -6.82
CA GLY A 30 9.22 -1.96 -6.97
C GLY A 30 10.40 -0.99 -6.85
N GLY A 31 10.18 0.33 -6.90
CA GLY A 31 11.25 1.33 -6.94
C GLY A 31 11.84 1.78 -5.60
N SER A 32 11.22 1.46 -4.47
CA SER A 32 11.65 1.97 -3.15
C SER A 32 13.07 1.54 -2.77
N SER A 33 13.86 2.44 -2.18
CA SER A 33 15.15 2.10 -1.55
C SER A 33 14.99 1.61 -0.12
N LYS A 34 13.78 1.70 0.46
CA LYS A 34 13.44 1.28 1.84
C LYS A 34 12.49 0.08 1.86
N LYS A 35 12.64 -0.85 0.91
CA LYS A 35 11.77 -2.05 0.85
C LYS A 35 11.75 -2.80 2.20
N PRO A 36 10.59 -3.32 2.63
CA PRO A 36 9.32 -3.39 1.89
C PRO A 36 8.48 -2.11 1.93
N TYR A 37 8.92 -1.04 2.61
CA TYR A 37 8.15 0.18 2.78
C TYR A 37 8.19 1.10 1.57
N CYS A 38 7.14 1.89 1.40
CA CYS A 38 7.10 2.98 0.43
C CYS A 38 7.94 4.17 0.90
N ASP A 39 8.76 4.72 0.01
CA ASP A 39 9.57 5.93 0.23
C ASP A 39 9.20 7.07 -0.74
N GLY A 40 8.07 6.95 -1.44
CA GLY A 40 7.60 7.94 -2.42
C GLY A 40 8.17 7.76 -3.84
N THR A 41 9.08 6.80 -4.08
CA THR A 41 9.70 6.61 -5.41
C THR A 41 8.70 6.37 -6.54
N HIS A 42 7.52 5.80 -6.24
CA HIS A 42 6.43 5.58 -7.22
C HIS A 42 6.08 6.85 -8.01
N ARG A 43 6.17 8.04 -7.39
CA ARG A 43 5.90 9.32 -8.05
C ARG A 43 6.98 9.68 -9.08
N ARG A 44 8.24 9.39 -8.76
CA ARG A 44 9.40 9.75 -9.60
C ARG A 44 9.54 8.84 -10.81
N ILE A 45 9.18 7.56 -10.69
CA ILE A 45 9.26 6.57 -11.77
C ILE A 45 7.99 6.46 -12.60
N GLY A 46 6.98 7.30 -12.33
CA GLY A 46 5.73 7.30 -13.08
C GLY A 46 4.92 6.01 -12.96
N PHE A 47 4.96 5.34 -11.80
CA PHE A 47 4.20 4.12 -11.56
C PHE A 47 2.71 4.35 -11.82
N LYS A 48 2.09 3.46 -12.61
CA LYS A 48 0.66 3.50 -12.94
C LYS A 48 -0.02 2.23 -12.48
N ALA A 49 -1.03 2.38 -11.63
CA ALA A 49 -1.88 1.28 -11.22
C ALA A 49 -3.16 1.82 -10.58
N ASP A 50 -4.25 1.10 -10.79
CA ASP A 50 -5.55 1.46 -10.24
C ASP A 50 -5.63 1.21 -8.72
N GLU A 51 -6.74 1.68 -8.16
CA GLU A 51 -7.15 1.43 -6.79
C GLU A 51 -7.68 -0.01 -6.62
N ALA A 52 -7.41 -0.62 -5.47
CA ALA A 52 -7.99 -1.92 -5.10
C ALA A 52 -8.10 -2.07 -3.58
N PHE A 53 -9.09 -2.82 -3.11
CA PHE A 53 -9.26 -3.18 -1.70
C PHE A 53 -9.18 -4.70 -1.55
N VAL A 54 -8.32 -5.15 -0.64
CA VAL A 54 -8.21 -6.56 -0.24
C VAL A 54 -8.55 -6.65 1.23
N GLU A 55 -9.72 -7.18 1.54
CA GLU A 55 -10.07 -7.53 2.91
C GLU A 55 -9.44 -8.88 3.24
N VAL A 56 -8.55 -8.89 4.23
CA VAL A 56 -7.98 -10.13 4.75
C VAL A 56 -9.00 -10.69 5.75
N VAL A 57 -9.96 -11.43 5.21
CA VAL A 57 -10.94 -12.15 6.02
C VAL A 57 -10.21 -13.26 6.76
N LYS A 58 -10.41 -13.34 8.07
CA LYS A 58 -9.92 -14.46 8.88
C LYS A 58 -10.92 -15.59 8.86
#